data_AF-A0A1C9I1K3-F1
#
_entry.id   AF-A0A1C9I1K3-F1
#
_cell.length_a   1.000
_cell.length_b   1.000
_cell.length_c   1.000
_cell.angle_alpha   90.00
_cell.angle_beta   90.00
_cell.angle_gamma   90.00
#
_symmetry.space_group_name_H-M   'P 1'
#
loop_
_entity.id
_entity.type
_entity.pdbx_description
1 polymer ?
#
loop_
_entity_poly.entity_id
_entity_poly.type
_entity_poly.pdbx_seq_one_letter_code
_entity_poly.pdbx_strand_id
1 'polypeptide(L)'
;MPKGDKSDYTDKQKRKAEHIEESYEERGVSEKEAERRAWATVNKESGGGNKSGSGRGKKDTHESSEKGGRIGGAASARRRSGPPLRRRPLRRASATNTILTTDWK
;
A
#
# COMPACT_ATOMS: atom_id res chain seq x y z
N MET A 1 16.71 11.14 6.20
CA MET A 1 17.01 9.91 6.96
C MET A 1 17.21 10.25 8.42
N PRO A 2 16.95 9.33 9.38
CA PRO A 2 17.43 9.50 10.74
C PRO A 2 18.96 9.67 10.69
N LYS A 3 19.49 10.65 11.42
CA LYS A 3 20.93 10.97 11.42
C LYS A 3 21.77 9.95 12.22
N GLY A 4 21.24 8.78 12.53
CA GLY A 4 21.90 7.80 13.40
C GLY A 4 21.58 6.37 13.02
N ASP A 5 22.18 5.43 13.74
CA ASP A 5 22.02 4.01 13.50
C ASP A 5 20.58 3.57 13.67
N LYS A 6 20.10 2.73 12.74
CA LYS A 6 18.76 2.11 12.81
C LYS A 6 18.61 1.15 14.01
N SER A 7 19.67 0.97 14.81
CA SER A 7 19.70 0.18 16.03
C SER A 7 18.74 0.71 17.10
N ASP A 8 18.46 2.02 17.10
CA ASP A 8 17.55 2.68 18.03
C ASP A 8 16.06 2.39 17.77
N TYR A 9 15.77 1.76 16.64
CA TYR A 9 14.42 1.40 16.24
C TYR A 9 14.10 -0.04 16.61
N THR A 10 12.85 -0.24 17.00
CA THR A 10 12.30 -1.57 17.25
C THR A 10 12.12 -2.35 15.95
N ASP A 11 12.09 -3.68 16.03
CA ASP A 11 11.88 -4.52 14.85
C ASP A 11 10.52 -4.29 14.20
N LYS A 12 9.52 -3.88 14.99
CA LYS A 12 8.21 -3.46 14.47
C LYS A 12 8.31 -2.21 13.59
N GLN A 13 9.12 -1.23 14.00
CA GLN A 13 9.33 -0.01 13.21
C GLN A 13 10.09 -0.31 11.91
N LYS A 14 11.11 -1.18 11.96
CA LYS A 14 11.87 -1.63 10.78
C LYS A 14 10.98 -2.32 9.75
N ARG A 15 10.21 -3.33 10.17
CA ARG A 15 9.24 -4.03 9.29
C ARG A 15 8.21 -3.08 8.67
N LYS A 16 7.74 -2.10 9.45
CA LYS A 16 6.77 -1.11 8.95
C LYS A 16 7.42 -0.18 7.92
N ALA A 17 8.68 0.21 8.11
CA ALA A 17 9.42 0.99 7.13
C ALA A 17 9.66 0.19 5.84
N GLU A 18 10.13 -1.05 5.95
CA GLU A 18 10.37 -1.95 4.81
C GLU A 18 9.12 -2.12 3.93
N HIS A 19 7.95 -2.37 4.51
CA HIS A 19 6.72 -2.47 3.72
C HIS A 19 6.29 -1.17 3.03
N ILE A 20 6.57 -0.01 3.64
CA ILE A 20 6.27 1.28 3.02
C ILE A 20 7.25 1.56 1.88
N GLU A 21 8.53 1.22 2.06
CA GLU A 21 9.58 1.32 1.06
C GLU A 21 9.26 0.46 -0.16
N GLU A 22 8.99 -0.82 0.04
CA GLU A 22 8.54 -1.76 -1.01
C GLU A 22 7.36 -1.18 -1.81
N SER A 23 6.36 -0.64 -1.11
CA SER A 23 5.20 0.01 -1.76
C SER A 23 5.56 1.24 -2.60
N TYR A 24 6.66 1.94 -2.30
CA TYR A 24 7.14 3.07 -3.09
C TYR A 24 8.03 2.62 -4.26
N GLU A 25 8.83 1.58 -4.09
CA GLU A 25 9.61 0.96 -5.15
C GLU A 25 8.72 0.36 -6.23
N GLU A 26 7.65 -0.34 -5.84
CA GLU A 26 6.62 -0.83 -6.76
C GLU A 26 5.97 0.30 -7.57
N ARG A 27 5.93 1.51 -7.02
CA ARG A 27 5.42 2.73 -7.70
C ARG A 27 6.49 3.42 -8.55
N GLY A 28 7.69 2.85 -8.65
CA GLY A 28 8.80 3.36 -9.46
C GLY A 28 9.64 4.46 -8.78
N VAL A 29 9.53 4.62 -7.46
CA VAL A 29 10.42 5.51 -6.71
C VAL A 29 11.76 4.81 -6.49
N SER A 30 12.88 5.54 -6.59
CA SER A 30 14.19 4.95 -6.31
C SER A 30 14.31 4.55 -4.83
N GLU A 31 14.99 3.43 -4.56
CA GLU A 31 15.23 2.86 -3.22
C GLU A 31 15.58 3.94 -2.19
N LYS A 32 16.59 4.77 -2.46
CA LYS A 32 17.02 5.86 -1.55
C LYS A 32 15.92 6.88 -1.23
N GLU A 33 14.99 7.15 -2.14
CA GLU A 33 13.86 8.05 -1.90
C GLU A 33 12.70 7.31 -1.23
N ALA A 34 12.45 6.06 -1.61
CA ALA A 34 11.47 5.17 -0.99
C ALA A 34 11.79 4.95 0.50
N GLU A 35 13.02 4.56 0.81
CA GLU A 35 13.56 4.42 2.16
C GLU A 35 13.38 5.72 2.96
N ARG A 36 13.75 6.87 2.37
CA ARG A 36 13.61 8.18 3.02
C ARG A 36 12.16 8.49 3.39
N ARG A 37 11.21 8.21 2.50
CA ARG A 37 9.78 8.43 2.73
C ARG A 37 9.20 7.45 3.75
N ALA A 38 9.64 6.20 3.70
CA ALA A 38 9.23 5.16 4.62
C ALA A 38 9.62 5.52 6.06
N TRP A 39 10.89 5.80 6.30
CA TRP A 39 11.38 6.18 7.63
C TRP A 39 10.80 7.51 8.12
N ALA A 40 10.55 8.47 7.23
CA ALA A 40 9.86 9.71 7.60
C ALA A 40 8.43 9.44 8.12
N THR A 41 7.71 8.49 7.50
CA THR A 41 6.36 8.11 7.92
C THR A 41 6.38 7.44 9.29
N VAL A 42 7.28 6.49 9.50
CA VAL A 42 7.44 5.80 10.80
C VAL A 42 7.84 6.78 11.90
N ASN A 43 8.77 7.70 11.62
CA ASN A 43 9.20 8.72 12.58
C ASN A 43 8.09 9.71 12.88
N LYS A 44 7.22 10.02 11.92
CA LYS A 44 6.06 10.88 12.16
C LYS A 44 5.06 10.24 13.12
N GLU A 45 4.88 8.92 13.06
CA GLU A 45 3.98 8.19 13.97
C GLU A 45 4.57 7.97 15.37
N SER A 46 5.88 7.72 15.47
CA SER A 46 6.54 7.30 16.72
C SER A 46 7.36 8.39 17.41
N GLY A 47 7.67 9.48 16.70
CA GLY A 47 8.56 10.53 17.18
C GLY A 47 10.05 10.15 17.18
N GLY A 48 10.41 8.93 16.74
CA GLY A 48 11.79 8.45 16.64
C GLY A 48 11.94 6.99 17.01
N GLY A 49 13.18 6.55 17.29
CA GLY A 49 13.44 5.15 17.67
C GLY A 49 12.84 4.80 19.03
N ASN A 50 11.92 3.84 19.08
CA ASN A 50 11.25 3.45 20.33
C ASN A 50 12.13 2.56 21.21
N LYS A 51 13.21 1.98 20.65
CA LYS A 51 14.10 1.09 21.39
C LYS A 51 15.03 1.90 22.29
N SER A 52 15.75 2.88 21.74
CA SER A 52 16.74 3.71 22.48
C SER A 52 16.83 5.16 22.01
N GLY A 53 16.04 5.56 21.01
CA GLY A 53 16.09 6.90 20.45
C GLY A 53 15.02 7.85 21.01
N SER A 54 14.74 8.89 20.24
CA SER A 54 13.84 10.00 20.58
C SER A 54 12.38 9.59 20.86
N GLY A 55 11.96 8.42 20.37
CA GLY A 55 10.62 7.87 20.57
C GLY A 55 10.48 7.00 21.83
N ARG A 56 11.58 6.74 22.56
CA ARG A 56 11.53 5.89 23.76
C ARG A 56 10.57 6.47 24.81
N GLY A 57 9.64 5.64 25.29
CA GLY A 57 8.63 6.02 26.29
C GLY A 57 7.51 6.92 25.75
N LYS A 58 7.50 7.23 24.45
CA LYS A 58 6.38 7.91 23.78
C LYS A 58 5.40 6.86 23.25
N LYS A 59 4.10 7.19 23.32
CA LYS A 59 3.06 6.41 22.65
C LYS A 59 3.04 6.80 21.17
N ASP A 60 2.87 5.82 20.30
CA ASP A 60 2.66 6.06 18.87
C ASP A 60 1.34 6.84 18.69
N THR A 61 1.35 7.91 17.89
CA THR A 61 0.20 8.82 17.74
C THR A 61 -0.71 8.47 16.57
N HIS A 62 -0.28 7.58 15.68
CA HIS A 62 -1.02 7.14 14.49
C HIS A 62 -1.53 8.25 13.55
N GLU A 63 -1.03 9.48 13.68
CA GLU A 63 -1.49 10.65 12.91
C GLU A 63 -1.47 10.41 11.39
N SER A 64 -0.40 9.80 10.88
CA SER A 64 -0.24 9.48 9.46
C SER A 64 -1.31 8.50 8.97
N SER A 65 -1.51 7.42 9.73
CA SER A 65 -2.50 6.38 9.44
C SER A 65 -3.93 6.93 9.49
N GLU A 66 -4.26 7.73 10.51
CA GLU A 66 -5.58 8.35 10.64
C GLU A 66 -5.88 9.33 9.51
N LYS A 67 -4.89 10.16 9.15
CA LYS A 67 -5.03 11.09 8.02
C LYS A 67 -5.26 10.35 6.71
N GLY A 68 -4.46 9.30 6.45
CA GLY A 68 -4.62 8.45 5.26
C GLY A 68 -6.00 7.78 5.23
N GLY A 69 -6.45 7.21 6.34
CA GLY A 69 -7.77 6.59 6.48
C GLY A 69 -8.92 7.59 6.24
N ARG A 70 -8.83 8.81 6.76
CA ARG A 70 -9.83 9.86 6.53
C ARG A 70 -9.93 10.23 5.05
N ILE A 71 -8.80 10.44 4.38
CA ILE A 71 -8.77 10.81 2.95
C ILE A 71 -9.27 9.66 2.08
N GLY A 72 -8.77 8.44 2.32
CA GLY A 72 -9.18 7.24 1.58
C GLY A 72 -10.65 6.89 1.80
N GLY A 73 -11.14 7.03 3.04
CA GLY A 73 -12.54 6.85 3.40
C GLY A 73 -13.45 7.85 2.68
N ALA A 74 -13.07 9.13 2.66
CA ALA A 74 -13.80 10.16 1.93
C ALA A 74 -13.82 9.90 0.41
N ALA A 75 -12.70 9.49 -0.18
CA ALA A 75 -12.63 9.13 -1.59
C ALA A 75 -13.51 7.90 -1.92
N SER A 76 -13.50 6.87 -1.07
CA SER A 76 -14.34 5.68 -1.21
C SER A 76 -15.84 6.01 -1.07
N ALA A 77 -16.20 6.87 -0.10
CA ALA A 77 -17.57 7.36 0.04
C ALA A 77 -18.04 8.10 -1.23
N ARG A 78 -17.23 9.02 -1.76
CA ARG A 78 -17.52 9.73 -3.02
C ARG A 78 -17.70 8.79 -4.21
N ARG A 79 -16.89 7.73 -4.32
CA ARG A 79 -17.02 6.71 -5.38
C ARG A 79 -18.34 5.94 -5.27
N ARG A 80 -18.80 5.64 -4.06
CA ARG A 80 -20.09 4.96 -3.82
C ARG A 80 -21.30 5.84 -4.11
N SER A 81 -21.16 7.16 -3.99
CA SER A 81 -22.21 8.14 -4.31
C SER A 81 -22.33 8.47 -5.80
N GLY A 82 -21.42 7.98 -6.65
CA GLY A 82 -21.54 8.10 -8.11
C GLY A 82 -22.55 7.10 -8.68
N PRO A 83 -23.08 7.31 -9.91
CA PRO A 83 -23.97 6.35 -10.55
C PRO A 83 -23.28 4.98 -10.61
N PRO A 84 -24.00 3.88 -10.34
CA PRO A 84 -23.40 2.55 -10.32
C PRO A 84 -22.71 2.32 -11.66
N LEU A 85 -21.42 1.94 -11.61
CA LEU A 85 -20.72 1.48 -12.80
C LEU A 85 -21.56 0.35 -13.41
N ARG A 86 -22.23 0.62 -14.54
CA ARG A 86 -22.92 -0.41 -15.33
C ARG A 86 -21.86 -1.45 -15.67
N ARG A 87 -21.77 -2.53 -14.89
CA ARG A 87 -20.99 -3.72 -15.22
C ARG A 87 -21.58 -4.23 -16.53
N ARG A 88 -20.99 -3.84 -17.67
CA ARG A 88 -21.30 -4.49 -18.95
C ARG A 88 -20.99 -5.96 -18.73
N PRO A 89 -21.97 -6.87 -18.81
CA PRO A 89 -21.64 -8.28 -18.78
C PRO A 89 -20.71 -8.53 -19.98
N LEU A 90 -19.55 -9.14 -19.74
CA LEU A 90 -18.79 -9.72 -20.84
C LEU A 90 -19.73 -10.70 -21.52
N ARG A 91 -20.13 -10.39 -22.76
CA ARG A 91 -20.80 -11.35 -23.63
C ARG A 91 -19.82 -12.51 -23.81
N ARG A 92 -20.11 -13.63 -23.16
CA ARG A 92 -19.44 -14.90 -23.37
C ARG A 92 -19.77 -15.32 -24.80
N ALA A 93 -18.84 -15.11 -25.73
CA ALA A 93 -18.95 -15.67 -27.08
C ALA A 93 -18.85 -17.19 -26.94
N SER A 94 -19.97 -17.90 -27.11
CA SER A 94 -19.97 -19.34 -27.30
C SER A 94 -19.34 -19.62 -28.66
N ALA A 95 -18.11 -20.12 -28.68
CA ALA A 95 -17.52 -20.70 -29.86
C ALA A 95 -18.37 -21.92 -30.27
N THR A 96 -19.08 -21.81 -31.38
CA THR A 96 -19.68 -22.97 -32.05
C THR A 96 -18.54 -23.78 -32.64
N ASN A 97 -18.23 -24.92 -32.04
CA ASN A 97 -17.34 -25.92 -32.63
C ASN A 97 -18.10 -26.57 -33.79
N THR A 98 -17.77 -26.18 -35.01
CA THR A 98 -18.27 -26.82 -36.24
C THR A 98 -17.73 -28.25 -36.27
N ILE A 99 -18.62 -29.22 -36.07
CA ILE A 99 -18.30 -30.64 -36.21
C ILE A 99 -18.04 -30.88 -37.70
N LEU A 100 -16.78 -31.15 -38.04
CA LEU A 100 -16.39 -31.68 -39.34
C LEU A 100 -17.01 -33.07 -39.47
N THR A 101 -18.04 -33.18 -40.30
CA THR A 101 -18.54 -34.46 -40.80
C THR A 101 -17.50 -35.03 -41.76
N THR A 102 -16.65 -35.93 -41.27
CA THR A 102 -15.86 -36.80 -42.16
C THR A 102 -16.77 -37.91 -42.66
N ASP A 103 -17.11 -37.82 -43.94
CA ASP A 103 -17.64 -38.91 -44.76
C ASP A 103 -16.77 -40.17 -44.59
N TRP A 104 -17.43 -41.27 -44.19
CA TRP A 104 -16.89 -42.62 -44.25
C TRP A 104 -17.28 -43.23 -45.60
N LYS A 105 -16.30 -43.73 -46.36
CA LYS A 105 -16.51 -44.55 -47.56
C LYS A 105 -15.59 -45.76 -47.48
#